data_AF-A0A7C5PL33-F1
#
_entry.id   AF-A0A7C5PL33-F1
#
_cell.length_a   1.000
_cell.length_b   1.000
_cell.length_c   1.000
_cell.angle_alpha   90.00
_cell.angle_beta   90.00
_cell.angle_gamma   90.00
#
_symmetry.space_group_name_H-M   'P 1'
#
loop_
_entity.id
_entity.type
_entity.pdbx_description
1 polymer ?
#
loop_
_entity_poly.entity_id
_entity_poly.type
_entity_poly.pdbx_seq_one_letter_code
_entity_poly.pdbx_strand_id
1 'polypeptide(L)' 'MNLPALSIRQHVLTLMLSLVLILFGAIAYQRIGVDRLPQIDFPMLSVT' A
#
# COMPACT_ATOMS: atom_id res chain seq x y z
N MET A 1 4.57 -21.48 -22.49
CA MET A 1 4.08 -20.51 -21.49
C MET A 1 5.04 -19.32 -21.49
N ASN A 2 4.67 -18.21 -22.13
CA ASN A 2 5.58 -17.07 -22.33
C ASN A 2 5.06 -15.79 -21.65
N LEU A 3 4.73 -15.88 -20.36
CA LEU A 3 4.43 -14.69 -19.54
C LEU A 3 5.53 -13.60 -19.64
N PRO A 4 6.84 -13.95 -19.67
CA PRO A 4 7.88 -12.96 -19.87
C PRO A 4 7.80 -12.28 -21.26
N ALA A 5 7.52 -13.04 -22.32
CA ALA A 5 7.48 -12.47 -23.68
C ALA A 5 6.28 -11.54 -23.89
N LEU A 6 5.16 -11.78 -23.19
CA LEU A 6 3.96 -10.94 -23.27
C LEU A 6 4.16 -9.61 -22.54
N SER A 7 4.78 -9.64 -21.36
CA SER A 7 5.13 -8.44 -20.58
C SER A 7 6.22 -7.58 -21.25
N ILE A 8 7.17 -8.22 -21.97
CA ILE A 8 8.25 -7.52 -22.67
C ILE A 8 7.78 -6.92 -24.01
N ARG A 9 6.89 -7.58 -24.77
CA ARG A 9 6.42 -7.00 -26.06
C ARG A 9 5.56 -5.75 -25.87
N GLN A 10 4.84 -5.63 -24.76
CA GLN A 10 3.96 -4.50 -24.48
C GLN A 10 4.55 -3.59 -23.39
N HIS A 11 5.69 -2.98 -23.69
CA HIS A 11 6.38 -2.01 -22.82
C HIS A 11 5.42 -0.97 -22.22
N VAL A 12 4.45 -0.50 -23.01
CA VAL A 12 3.44 0.48 -22.58
C VAL A 12 2.54 -0.08 -21.47
N LEU A 13 2.06 -1.31 -21.59
CA LEU A 13 1.18 -1.92 -20.58
C LEU A 13 1.93 -2.09 -19.25
N THR A 14 3.16 -2.59 -19.31
CA THR A 14 4.01 -2.79 -18.13
C THR A 14 4.31 -1.46 -17.42
N LEU A 15 4.57 -0.40 -18.18
CA LEU A 15 4.75 0.94 -17.63
C LEU A 15 3.46 1.52 -17.03
N MET A 16 2.32 1.37 -17.72
CA MET A 16 1.03 1.84 -17.20
C MET A 16 0.66 1.15 -15.88
N LEU A 17 0.87 -0.16 -15.78
CA LEU A 17 0.60 -0.91 -14.55
C LEU A 17 1.51 -0.44 -13.39
N SER A 18 2.80 -0.26 -13.67
CA SER A 18 3.76 0.28 -12.69
C SER A 18 3.40 1.70 -12.24
N LEU A 19 3.00 2.55 -13.19
CA LEU A 19 2.62 3.94 -12.92
C LEU A 19 1.37 4.00 -12.04
N VAL A 20 0.38 3.14 -12.29
CA VAL A 20 -0.81 3.02 -11.44
C VAL A 20 -0.45 2.59 -10.02
N LEU A 21 0.44 1.60 -9.86
CA LEU A 21 0.92 1.16 -8.54
C LEU A 21 1.62 2.28 -7.77
N ILE A 22 2.50 3.02 -8.44
CA ILE A 22 3.22 4.16 -7.84
C ILE A 22 2.24 5.27 -7.46
N LEU A 23 1.32 5.63 -8.36
CA LEU A 23 0.33 6.68 -8.11
C LEU A 23 -0.55 6.32 -6.90
N PHE A 24 -1.03 5.08 -6.84
CA PHE A 24 -1.85 4.61 -5.74
C PHE A 24 -1.06 4.59 -4.42
N GLY A 25 0.20 4.12 -4.46
CA GLY A 25 1.10 4.15 -3.32
C GLY A 25 1.37 5.57 -2.80
N ALA A 26 1.59 6.53 -3.69
CA ALA A 26 1.82 7.93 -3.33
C ALA A 26 0.59 8.56 -2.65
N ILE A 27 -0.61 8.31 -3.19
CA ILE A 27 -1.86 8.80 -2.60
C ILE A 27 -2.10 8.14 -1.24
N ALA A 28 -1.89 6.82 -1.13
CA ALA A 28 -2.05 6.09 0.11
C ALA A 28 -1.07 6.57 1.19
N TYR A 29 0.19 6.83 0.82
CA TYR A 29 1.20 7.37 1.73
C TYR A 29 0.79 8.73 2.30
N GLN A 30 0.23 9.62 1.45
CA GLN A 30 -0.25 10.92 1.90
C GLN A 30 -1.49 10.85 2.79
N ARG A 31 -2.36 9.84 2.58
CA ARG A 31 -3.63 9.70 3.29
C ARG A 31 -3.55 8.81 4.52
N ILE A 32 -2.47 8.04 4.68
CA ILE A 32 -2.29 7.18 5.84
C ILE A 32 -2.29 8.06 7.10
N GLY A 33 -3.27 7.80 7.97
CA GLY A 33 -3.33 8.43 9.28
C GLY A 33 -2.20 7.88 10.14
N VAL A 34 -1.36 8.77 10.66
CA VAL A 34 -0.35 8.42 11.66
C VAL A 34 -0.92 8.75 13.04
N ASP A 35 -1.23 7.73 13.82
CA ASP A 35 -1.58 7.94 15.22
C ASP A 35 -0.33 8.37 15.98
N ARG A 36 -0.45 9.47 16.73
CA ARG A 36 0.65 10.03 17.52
C ARG A 36 0.99 9.18 18.72
N LEU A 37 0.04 8.37 19.18
CA LEU A 37 0.22 7.42 20.27
C LEU A 37 -0.18 6.04 19.77
N PRO A 38 0.62 4.98 20.07
CA PRO A 38 0.18 3.63 19.82
C PRO A 38 -1.11 3.35 20.60
N GLN A 39 -1.97 2.48 20.07
CA GLN A 39 -3.10 1.93 20.83
C GLN A 39 -2.53 1.12 21.99
N ILE A 40 -2.46 1.75 23.16
CA ILE A 40 -2.06 1.11 24.41
C ILE A 40 -3.35 0.72 25.10
N ASP A 41 -3.64 -0.58 25.11
CA ASP A 41 -4.69 -1.14 25.96
C ASP A 41 -4.20 -1.12 27.40
N PHE A 42 -4.48 -0.03 28.12
CA PHE A 42 -4.17 0.05 29.54
C PHE A 42 -5.10 -0.90 30.31
N PRO A 43 -4.58 -1.95 30.97
CA PRO A 43 -5.41 -2.84 31.77
C PRO A 43 -5.89 -2.09 33.01
N MET A 44 -7.13 -1.59 32.98
CA MET A 44 -7.78 -0.97 34.13
C MET A 44 -8.57 -2.03 34.90
N LEU A 45 -8.10 -2.39 36.08
CA LEU A 45 -8.86 -3.22 37.02
C LEU A 45 -9.71 -2.30 37.89
N SER A 46 -11.01 -2.23 37.61
CA SER A 46 -11.97 -1.52 38.46
C SER A 46 -12.41 -2.45 39.59
N VAL A 47 -11.98 -2.17 40.81
CA VAL A 47 -12.49 -2.85 42.02
C VAL A 47 -13.64 -2.01 42.54
N THR A 48 -14.83 -2.62 42.66
CA THR A 48 -16.05 -1.98 43.19
C THR A 48 -16.24 -2.37 44.65
#